data_AF-A0AAR5PRP9-F1
#
_entry.id   AF-A0AAR5PRP9-F1
#
_cell.length_a   1.000
_cell.length_b   1.000
_cell.length_c   1.000
_cell.angle_alpha   90.00
_cell.angle_beta   90.00
_cell.angle_gamma   90.00
#
_symmetry.space_group_name_H-M   'P 1'
#
loop_
_entity.id
_entity.type
_entity.pdbx_description
1 polymer ?
#
loop_
_entity_poly.entity_id
_entity_poly.type
_entity_poly.pdbx_seq_one_letter_code
_entity_poly.pdbx_strand_id
1 'polypeptide(L)'
;MEDQEVDVATSLRSELAALQYKRDRLTQEVEEMRSQIRSRDQHCLELQVEAEQLREQAARQNAIISSLKKRVHELEERERNLFAAQGRHEISLQSAQRDIRYSEEKAKELESKVRHLEIELSSEEQKKESARLQFQDFVRRLSGALGVDAVDTSSISAEALVHKASELVQETSRLRSKAHNMNDSLGSVEVDLRTCRENFERAVADKECIQRQSAVQ
;
A
#
# COMPACT_ATOMS: atom_id res chain seq x y z
N MET A 1 54.68 123.77 69.72
CA MET A 1 55.31 122.87 68.72
C MET A 1 55.19 121.42 69.16
N GLU A 2 55.44 121.08 70.43
CA GLU A 2 55.28 119.72 70.97
C GLU A 2 53.83 119.16 70.89
N ASP A 3 52.79 119.96 71.16
CA ASP A 3 51.39 119.48 71.07
C ASP A 3 50.94 119.08 69.65
N GLN A 4 51.50 119.71 68.61
CA GLN A 4 51.22 119.36 67.21
C GLN A 4 51.92 118.06 66.78
N GLU A 5 53.11 117.77 67.32
CA GLU A 5 53.81 116.51 67.06
C GLU A 5 53.13 115.33 67.75
N VAL A 6 52.57 115.53 68.94
CA VAL A 6 51.80 114.52 69.69
C VAL A 6 50.48 114.17 68.98
N ASP A 7 49.78 115.16 68.42
CA ASP A 7 48.54 114.95 67.67
C ASP A 7 48.77 114.17 66.36
N VAL A 8 49.83 114.53 65.63
CA VAL A 8 50.25 113.81 64.41
C VAL A 8 50.67 112.36 64.73
N ALA A 9 51.44 112.14 65.81
CA ALA A 9 51.84 110.80 66.22
C ALA A 9 50.65 109.91 66.63
N THR A 10 49.61 110.51 67.22
CA THR A 10 48.39 109.80 67.63
C THR A 10 47.53 109.43 66.43
N SER A 11 47.38 110.34 65.47
CA SER A 11 46.69 110.09 64.19
C SER A 11 47.35 108.94 63.42
N LEU A 12 48.69 108.97 63.28
CA LEU A 12 49.45 107.92 62.60
C LEU A 12 49.32 106.55 63.30
N ARG A 13 49.25 106.51 64.63
CA ARG A 13 49.01 105.27 65.39
C ARG A 13 47.59 104.72 65.17
N SER A 14 46.60 105.60 65.10
CA SER A 14 45.21 105.23 64.79
C SER A 14 45.08 104.69 63.37
N GLU A 15 45.69 105.36 62.39
CA GLU A 15 45.73 104.90 61.00
C GLU A 15 46.46 103.55 60.87
N LEU A 16 47.59 103.38 61.55
CA LEU A 16 48.31 102.11 61.59
C LEU A 16 47.45 100.98 62.18
N ALA A 17 46.73 101.24 63.28
CA ALA A 17 45.83 100.27 63.90
C ALA A 17 44.64 99.92 62.99
N ALA A 18 44.06 100.91 62.30
CA ALA A 18 42.98 100.70 61.33
C ALA A 18 43.44 99.87 60.12
N LEU A 19 44.65 100.15 59.61
CA LEU A 19 45.26 99.38 58.53
C LEU A 19 45.61 97.95 58.97
N GLN A 20 46.12 97.76 60.19
CA GLN A 20 46.38 96.44 60.77
C GLN A 20 45.09 95.61 60.88
N TYR A 21 44.03 96.19 61.44
CA TYR A 21 42.71 95.54 61.52
C TYR A 21 42.17 95.16 60.14
N LYS A 22 42.25 96.07 59.16
CA LYS A 22 41.83 95.79 57.79
C LYS A 22 42.65 94.66 57.17
N ARG A 23 43.97 94.65 57.38
CA ARG A 23 44.87 93.57 56.93
C ARG A 23 44.49 92.25 57.57
N ASP A 24 44.25 92.21 58.88
CA ASP A 24 43.88 90.98 59.61
C ASP A 24 42.53 90.45 59.14
N ARG A 25 41.53 91.33 58.99
CA ARG A 25 40.22 90.98 58.43
C ARG A 25 40.32 90.43 57.00
N LEU A 26 41.05 91.12 56.11
CA LEU A 26 41.25 90.65 54.73
C LEU A 26 42.01 89.31 54.69
N THR A 27 42.96 89.11 55.61
CA THR A 27 43.69 87.85 55.73
C THR A 27 42.74 86.71 56.11
N GLN A 28 41.86 86.94 57.09
CA GLN A 28 40.82 85.99 57.48
C GLN A 28 39.85 85.70 56.32
N GLU A 29 39.34 86.72 55.63
CA GLU A 29 38.43 86.56 54.48
C GLU A 29 39.10 85.73 53.36
N VAL A 30 40.41 85.95 53.09
CA VAL A 30 41.17 85.15 52.12
C VAL A 30 41.32 83.70 52.57
N GLU A 31 41.57 83.44 53.86
CA GLU A 31 41.66 82.08 54.40
C GLU A 31 40.32 81.34 54.34
N GLU A 32 39.21 82.02 54.66
CA GLU A 32 37.85 81.50 54.54
C GLU A 32 37.51 81.18 53.08
N MET A 33 37.77 82.10 52.14
CA MET A 33 37.57 81.84 50.72
C MET A 33 38.41 80.66 50.21
N ARG A 34 39.67 80.55 50.63
CA ARG A 34 40.52 79.40 50.29
C ARG A 34 39.94 78.09 50.82
N SER A 35 39.38 78.09 52.03
CA SER A 35 38.71 76.92 52.61
C SER A 35 37.46 76.52 51.81
N GLN A 36 36.63 77.51 51.44
CA GLN A 36 35.45 77.29 50.62
C GLN A 36 35.79 76.76 49.23
N ILE A 37 36.82 77.32 48.57
CA ILE A 37 37.29 76.86 47.26
C ILE A 37 37.72 75.39 47.35
N ARG A 38 38.54 75.02 48.35
CA ARG A 38 38.96 73.61 48.54
C ARG A 38 37.77 72.66 48.73
N SER A 39 36.77 73.07 49.51
CA SER A 39 35.56 72.28 49.74
C SER A 39 34.75 72.09 48.44
N ARG A 40 34.60 73.17 47.65
CA ARG A 40 33.93 73.09 46.34
C ARG A 40 34.70 72.25 45.33
N ASP A 41 36.02 72.37 45.29
CA ASP A 41 36.87 71.57 44.41
C ASP A 41 36.74 70.07 44.73
N GLN A 42 36.73 69.72 46.03
CA GLN A 42 36.49 68.34 46.49
C GLN A 42 35.12 67.84 46.05
N HIS A 43 34.06 68.65 46.22
CA HIS A 43 32.72 68.28 45.79
C HIS A 43 32.60 68.13 44.27
N CYS A 44 33.27 69.00 43.50
CA CYS A 44 33.34 68.88 42.04
C CYS A 44 34.02 67.58 41.59
N LEU A 45 35.09 67.15 42.29
CA LEU A 45 35.74 65.87 42.03
C LEU A 45 34.81 64.68 42.31
N GLU A 46 34.06 64.71 43.43
CA GLU A 46 33.09 63.66 43.77
C GLU A 46 32.00 63.53 42.70
N LEU A 47 31.41 64.65 42.28
CA LEU A 47 30.41 64.68 41.21
C LEU A 47 30.97 64.20 39.87
N GLN A 48 32.24 64.49 39.58
CA GLN A 48 32.88 64.00 38.36
C GLN A 48 33.01 62.47 38.38
N VAL A 49 33.44 61.89 39.50
CA VAL A 49 33.53 60.43 39.66
C VAL A 49 32.16 59.78 39.54
N GLU A 50 31.13 60.33 40.19
CA GLU A 50 29.76 59.82 40.07
C GLU A 50 29.26 59.87 38.61
N ALA A 51 29.51 60.97 37.90
CA ALA A 51 29.14 61.09 36.49
C ALA A 51 29.86 60.08 35.59
N GLU A 52 31.13 59.75 35.87
CA GLU A 52 31.88 58.72 35.17
C GLU A 52 31.30 57.32 35.45
N GLN A 53 30.96 57.01 36.70
CA GLN A 53 30.33 55.75 37.08
C GLN A 53 28.95 55.56 36.40
N LEU A 54 28.12 56.61 36.38
CA LEU A 54 26.82 56.58 35.70
C LEU A 54 26.97 56.37 34.19
N ARG A 55 27.97 56.98 33.55
CA ARG A 55 28.27 56.75 32.12
C ARG A 55 28.69 55.30 31.87
N GLU A 56 29.56 54.75 32.70
CA GLU A 56 29.99 53.36 32.58
C GLU A 56 28.81 52.39 32.77
N GLN A 57 27.98 52.62 33.79
CA GLN A 57 26.78 51.83 34.03
C GLN A 57 25.81 51.89 32.84
N ALA A 58 25.58 53.06 32.27
CA ALA A 58 24.75 53.23 31.08
C ALA A 58 25.32 52.46 29.88
N ALA A 59 26.63 52.48 29.67
CA ALA A 59 27.28 51.71 28.61
C ALA A 59 27.09 50.19 28.80
N ARG A 60 27.26 49.69 30.04
CA ARG A 60 27.03 48.27 30.38
C ARG A 60 25.57 47.87 30.15
N GLN A 61 24.62 48.70 30.57
CA GLN A 61 23.18 48.45 30.36
C GLN A 61 22.83 48.42 28.87
N ASN A 62 23.36 49.36 28.08
CA ASN A 62 23.14 49.39 26.63
C ASN A 62 23.69 48.13 25.93
N ALA A 63 24.84 47.62 26.37
CA ALA A 63 25.39 46.36 25.85
C ALA A 63 24.46 45.17 26.14
N ILE A 64 23.91 45.09 27.36
CA ILE A 64 22.94 44.06 27.74
C ILE A 64 21.67 44.17 26.89
N ILE A 65 21.11 45.37 26.75
CA ILE A 65 19.91 45.62 25.93
C ILE A 65 20.15 45.19 24.48
N SER A 66 21.29 45.51 23.90
CA SER A 66 21.65 45.12 22.53
C SER A 66 21.74 43.60 22.38
N SER A 67 22.38 42.92 23.33
CA SER A 67 22.46 41.45 23.36
C SER A 67 21.08 40.81 23.47
N LEU A 68 20.20 41.33 24.33
CA LEU A 68 18.84 40.83 24.51
C LEU A 68 18.01 41.03 23.23
N LYS A 69 18.09 42.22 22.60
CA LYS A 69 17.43 42.49 21.31
C LYS A 69 17.86 41.50 20.23
N LYS A 70 19.16 41.25 20.11
CA LYS A 70 19.69 40.24 19.18
C LYS A 70 19.11 38.86 19.47
N ARG A 71 19.07 38.47 20.75
CA ARG A 71 18.54 37.15 21.14
C ARG A 71 17.05 37.01 20.84
N VAL A 72 16.25 38.05 21.07
CA VAL A 72 14.82 38.07 20.72
C VAL A 72 14.65 37.88 19.21
N HIS A 73 15.41 38.63 18.41
CA HIS A 73 15.34 38.51 16.95
C HIS A 73 15.70 37.10 16.44
N GLU A 74 16.76 36.48 16.99
CA GLU A 74 17.11 35.09 16.68
C GLU A 74 16.01 34.10 17.03
N LEU A 75 15.30 34.31 18.15
CA LEU A 75 14.20 33.44 18.57
C LEU A 75 12.99 33.59 17.65
N GLU A 76 12.62 34.83 17.31
CA GLU A 76 11.54 35.10 16.35
C GLU A 76 11.84 34.50 14.96
N GLU A 77 13.08 34.56 14.50
CA GLU A 77 13.48 33.96 13.22
C GLU A 77 13.39 32.43 13.28
N ARG A 78 13.87 31.81 14.37
CA ARG A 78 13.72 30.36 14.57
C ARG A 78 12.25 29.94 14.62
N GLU A 79 11.40 30.70 15.30
CA GLU A 79 9.97 30.42 15.37
C GLU A 79 9.31 30.49 14.00
N ARG A 80 9.58 31.54 13.20
CA ARG A 80 9.08 31.64 11.81
C ARG A 80 9.51 30.45 10.96
N ASN A 81 10.77 30.02 11.08
CA ASN A 81 11.29 28.86 10.37
C ASN A 81 10.61 27.56 10.80
N LEU A 82 10.33 27.39 12.10
CA LEU A 82 9.59 26.25 12.63
C LEU A 82 8.16 26.20 12.09
N PHE A 83 7.43 27.32 12.10
CA PHE A 83 6.08 27.38 11.52
C PHE A 83 6.07 27.02 10.03
N ALA A 84 7.04 27.55 9.26
CA ALA A 84 7.17 27.21 7.84
C ALA A 84 7.48 25.72 7.62
N ALA A 85 8.34 25.12 8.46
CA ALA A 85 8.64 23.70 8.41
C ALA A 85 7.42 22.85 8.79
N GLN A 86 6.71 23.22 9.86
CA GLN A 86 5.50 22.54 10.33
C GLN A 86 4.44 22.48 9.22
N GLY A 87 4.18 23.58 8.51
CA GLY A 87 3.22 23.58 7.40
C GLY A 87 3.60 22.61 6.28
N ARG A 88 4.89 22.51 5.92
CA ARG A 88 5.36 21.54 4.92
C ARG A 88 5.21 20.10 5.40
N HIS A 89 5.51 19.84 6.67
CA HIS A 89 5.33 18.52 7.28
C HIS A 89 3.86 18.13 7.34
N GLU A 90 2.96 19.06 7.65
CA GLU A 90 1.52 18.82 7.67
C GLU A 90 0.98 18.45 6.29
N ILE A 91 1.38 19.17 5.24
CA ILE A 91 1.01 18.83 3.85
C ILE A 91 1.52 17.44 3.47
N SER A 92 2.77 17.13 3.81
CA SER A 92 3.37 15.82 3.52
C SER A 92 2.64 14.69 4.27
N LEU A 93 2.29 14.93 5.53
CA LEU A 93 1.53 13.99 6.35
C LEU A 93 0.13 13.73 5.78
N GLN A 94 -0.58 14.79 5.35
CA GLN A 94 -1.89 14.66 4.73
C GLN A 94 -1.82 13.87 3.42
N SER A 95 -0.79 14.09 2.59
CA SER A 95 -0.58 13.30 1.37
C SER A 95 -0.36 11.82 1.69
N ALA A 96 0.56 11.52 2.61
CA ALA A 96 0.85 10.15 3.02
C ALA A 96 -0.39 9.45 3.60
N GLN A 97 -1.22 10.16 4.36
CA GLN A 97 -2.48 9.62 4.88
C GLN A 97 -3.49 9.29 3.78
N ARG A 98 -3.55 10.07 2.69
CA ARG A 98 -4.39 9.74 1.53
C ARG A 98 -3.88 8.50 0.81
N ASP A 99 -2.57 8.40 0.62
CA ASP A 99 -1.94 7.26 -0.06
C ASP A 99 -2.12 5.95 0.72
N ILE A 100 -2.04 6.02 2.05
CA ILE A 100 -2.34 4.88 2.94
C ILE A 100 -3.79 4.42 2.74
N ARG A 101 -4.76 5.35 2.83
CA ARG A 101 -6.19 5.00 2.67
C ARG A 101 -6.47 4.38 1.30
N TYR A 102 -5.93 4.97 0.24
CA TYR A 102 -6.07 4.43 -1.12
C TYR A 102 -5.48 3.02 -1.24
N SER A 103 -4.31 2.79 -0.65
CA SER A 103 -3.65 1.49 -0.67
C SER A 103 -4.42 0.44 0.14
N GLU A 104 -5.00 0.81 1.27
CA GLU A 104 -5.88 -0.06 2.08
C GLU A 104 -7.17 -0.44 1.34
N GLU A 105 -7.80 0.50 0.65
CA GLU A 105 -8.98 0.23 -0.19
C GLU A 105 -8.64 -0.74 -1.32
N LYS A 106 -7.53 -0.52 -2.00
CA LYS A 106 -7.04 -1.40 -3.07
C LYS A 106 -6.70 -2.79 -2.55
N ALA A 107 -6.09 -2.90 -1.37
CA ALA A 107 -5.81 -4.18 -0.74
C ALA A 107 -7.10 -4.96 -0.46
N LYS A 108 -8.12 -4.32 0.13
CA LYS A 108 -9.43 -4.93 0.38
C LYS A 108 -10.12 -5.40 -0.90
N GLU A 109 -10.04 -4.61 -1.98
CA GLU A 109 -10.59 -4.99 -3.29
C GLU A 109 -9.90 -6.24 -3.84
N LEU A 110 -8.57 -6.28 -3.81
CA LEU A 110 -7.78 -7.43 -4.27
C LEU A 110 -8.05 -8.69 -3.43
N GLU A 111 -8.12 -8.56 -2.10
CA GLU A 111 -8.50 -9.68 -1.23
C GLU A 111 -9.89 -10.22 -1.56
N SER A 112 -10.85 -9.35 -1.86
CA SER A 112 -12.19 -9.75 -2.29
C SER A 112 -12.16 -10.52 -3.61
N LYS A 113 -11.38 -10.04 -4.59
CA LYS A 113 -11.19 -10.70 -5.88
C LYS A 113 -10.54 -12.08 -5.73
N VAL A 114 -9.51 -12.19 -4.89
CA VAL A 114 -8.83 -13.46 -4.62
C VAL A 114 -9.80 -14.46 -4.00
N ARG A 115 -10.54 -14.08 -2.95
CA ARG A 115 -11.55 -14.95 -2.33
C ARG A 115 -12.60 -15.41 -3.33
N HIS A 116 -13.04 -14.51 -4.23
CA HIS A 116 -14.01 -14.87 -5.25
C HIS A 116 -13.45 -15.90 -6.24
N LEU A 117 -12.22 -15.69 -6.74
CA LEU A 117 -11.54 -16.63 -7.63
C LEU A 117 -11.28 -17.99 -6.97
N GLU A 118 -10.97 -18.03 -5.67
CA GLU A 118 -10.83 -19.28 -4.92
C GLU A 118 -12.14 -20.08 -4.87
N ILE A 119 -13.28 -19.39 -4.68
CA ILE A 119 -14.61 -20.02 -4.71
C ILE A 119 -14.93 -20.53 -6.11
N GLU A 120 -14.67 -19.74 -7.15
CA GLU A 120 -14.88 -20.14 -8.55
C GLU A 120 -14.01 -21.34 -8.92
N LEU A 121 -12.74 -21.33 -8.55
CA LEU A 121 -11.81 -22.45 -8.79
C LEU A 121 -12.30 -23.73 -8.12
N SER A 122 -12.69 -23.66 -6.84
CA SER A 122 -13.21 -24.82 -6.11
C SER A 122 -14.49 -25.38 -6.76
N SER A 123 -15.38 -24.49 -7.22
CA SER A 123 -16.60 -24.87 -7.97
C SER A 123 -16.26 -25.57 -9.29
N GLU A 124 -15.31 -25.05 -10.06
CA GLU A 124 -14.88 -25.65 -11.32
C GLU A 124 -14.15 -26.99 -11.11
N GLU A 125 -13.34 -27.13 -10.06
CA GLU A 125 -12.73 -28.40 -9.67
C GLU A 125 -13.79 -29.46 -9.34
N GLN A 126 -14.84 -29.08 -8.60
CA GLN A 126 -15.93 -29.98 -8.28
C GLN A 126 -16.72 -30.41 -9.53
N LYS A 127 -16.99 -29.48 -10.46
CA LYS A 127 -17.64 -29.80 -11.74
C LYS A 127 -16.79 -30.73 -12.60
N LYS A 128 -15.48 -30.46 -12.69
CA LYS A 128 -14.52 -31.30 -13.41
C LYS A 128 -14.49 -32.71 -12.84
N GLU A 129 -14.43 -32.86 -11.51
CA GLU A 129 -14.41 -34.17 -10.86
C GLU A 129 -15.73 -34.92 -11.07
N SER A 130 -16.87 -34.23 -10.96
CA SER A 130 -18.19 -34.80 -11.26
C SER A 130 -18.27 -35.30 -12.71
N ALA A 131 -17.83 -34.50 -13.69
CA ALA A 131 -17.80 -34.89 -15.09
C ALA A 131 -16.86 -36.09 -15.33
N ARG A 132 -15.70 -36.12 -14.66
CA ARG A 132 -14.75 -37.24 -14.72
C ARG A 132 -15.39 -38.54 -14.23
N LEU A 133 -16.09 -38.50 -13.10
CA LEU A 133 -16.79 -39.67 -12.55
C LEU A 133 -17.95 -40.13 -13.45
N GLN A 134 -18.73 -39.20 -13.99
CA GLN A 134 -19.81 -39.51 -14.94
C GLN A 134 -19.26 -40.17 -16.21
N PHE A 135 -18.13 -39.68 -16.74
CA PHE A 135 -17.49 -40.27 -17.91
C PHE A 135 -16.96 -41.69 -17.61
N GLN A 136 -16.33 -41.90 -16.45
CA GLN A 136 -15.89 -43.24 -16.03
C GLN A 136 -17.07 -44.21 -15.87
N ASP A 137 -18.21 -43.74 -15.34
CA ASP A 137 -19.44 -44.53 -15.26
C ASP A 137 -19.97 -44.91 -16.64
N PHE A 138 -20.01 -43.94 -17.56
CA PHE A 138 -20.41 -44.17 -18.94
C PHE A 138 -19.53 -45.22 -19.63
N VAL A 139 -18.20 -45.08 -19.54
CA VAL A 139 -17.24 -46.03 -20.13
C VAL A 139 -17.44 -47.44 -19.58
N ARG A 140 -17.60 -47.58 -18.25
CA ARG A 140 -17.87 -48.87 -17.62
C ARG A 140 -19.19 -49.50 -18.10
N ARG A 141 -20.26 -48.71 -18.18
CA ARG A 141 -21.56 -49.18 -18.69
C ARG A 141 -21.48 -49.61 -20.15
N LEU A 142 -20.76 -48.85 -20.99
CA LEU A 142 -20.54 -49.18 -22.38
C LEU A 142 -19.72 -50.47 -22.54
N SER A 143 -18.66 -50.65 -21.74
CA SER A 143 -17.88 -51.89 -21.71
C SER A 143 -18.76 -53.12 -21.45
N GLY A 144 -19.62 -53.04 -20.43
CA GLY A 144 -20.59 -54.10 -20.13
C GLY A 144 -21.57 -54.36 -21.28
N ALA A 145 -22.10 -53.31 -21.91
CA ALA A 145 -23.01 -53.43 -23.04
C ALA A 145 -22.37 -54.07 -24.29
N LEU A 146 -21.07 -53.85 -24.50
CA LEU A 146 -20.30 -54.42 -25.60
C LEU A 146 -19.76 -55.82 -25.29
N GLY A 147 -20.05 -56.37 -24.10
CA GLY A 147 -19.57 -57.69 -23.67
C GLY A 147 -18.05 -57.74 -23.48
N VAL A 148 -17.41 -56.60 -23.24
CA VAL A 148 -15.99 -56.53 -22.90
C VAL A 148 -15.88 -56.86 -21.41
N ASP A 149 -15.71 -58.15 -21.13
CA ASP A 149 -15.61 -58.70 -19.78
C ASP A 149 -14.21 -58.42 -19.23
N ALA A 150 -14.09 -57.32 -18.48
CA ALA A 150 -12.82 -56.89 -17.93
C ALA A 150 -12.74 -57.28 -16.46
N VAL A 151 -11.82 -58.20 -16.16
CA VAL A 151 -11.40 -58.52 -14.78
C VAL A 151 -10.79 -57.28 -14.09
N ASP A 152 -10.31 -56.29 -14.87
CA ASP A 152 -9.86 -54.99 -14.39
C ASP A 152 -10.47 -53.84 -15.22
N THR A 153 -11.47 -53.15 -14.66
CA THR A 153 -12.18 -52.04 -15.32
C THR A 153 -11.33 -50.76 -15.43
N SER A 154 -10.15 -50.73 -14.81
CA SER A 154 -9.26 -49.56 -14.71
C SER A 154 -8.43 -49.31 -15.98
N SER A 155 -8.36 -50.26 -16.92
CA SER A 155 -7.48 -50.20 -18.10
C SER A 155 -8.20 -50.07 -19.45
N ILE A 156 -9.53 -49.95 -19.48
CA ILE A 156 -10.29 -49.93 -20.73
C ILE A 156 -10.31 -48.51 -21.30
N SER A 157 -9.57 -48.28 -22.39
CA SER A 157 -9.63 -47.02 -23.13
C SER A 157 -10.99 -46.86 -23.83
N ALA A 158 -11.55 -45.64 -23.79
CA ALA A 158 -12.76 -45.31 -24.53
C ALA A 158 -12.60 -45.56 -26.05
N GLU A 159 -11.39 -45.37 -26.59
CA GLU A 159 -11.08 -45.67 -27.99
C GLU A 159 -11.21 -47.16 -28.31
N ALA A 160 -10.79 -48.04 -27.39
CA ALA A 160 -10.93 -49.48 -27.56
C ALA A 160 -12.41 -49.90 -27.60
N LEU A 161 -13.27 -49.27 -26.78
CA LEU A 161 -14.71 -49.50 -26.82
C LEU A 161 -15.34 -49.02 -28.12
N VAL A 162 -14.93 -47.86 -28.65
CA VAL A 162 -15.38 -47.36 -29.95
C VAL A 162 -14.98 -48.32 -31.08
N HIS A 163 -13.76 -48.85 -31.04
CA HIS A 163 -13.31 -49.84 -32.00
C HIS A 163 -14.16 -51.11 -31.91
N LYS A 164 -14.41 -51.61 -30.70
CA LYS A 164 -15.22 -52.81 -30.49
C LYS A 164 -16.67 -52.64 -30.97
N ALA A 165 -17.27 -51.50 -30.70
CA ALA A 165 -18.61 -51.17 -31.22
C ALA A 165 -18.63 -51.19 -32.76
N SER A 166 -17.59 -50.64 -33.38
CA SER A 166 -17.44 -50.62 -34.84
C SER A 166 -17.29 -52.04 -35.43
N GLU A 167 -16.48 -52.90 -34.80
CA GLU A 167 -16.36 -54.31 -35.17
C GLU A 167 -17.72 -55.04 -35.10
N LEU A 168 -18.47 -54.86 -34.02
CA LEU A 168 -19.78 -55.51 -33.83
C LEU A 168 -20.79 -55.05 -34.89
N VAL A 169 -20.78 -53.78 -35.28
CA VAL A 169 -21.63 -53.26 -36.36
C VAL A 169 -21.27 -53.91 -37.70
N GLN A 170 -19.98 -54.03 -38.02
CA GLN A 170 -19.53 -54.69 -39.25
C GLN A 170 -19.91 -56.18 -39.25
N GLU A 171 -19.67 -56.88 -38.14
CA GLU A 171 -19.99 -58.30 -38.01
C GLU A 171 -21.50 -58.56 -38.09
N THR A 172 -22.31 -57.72 -37.44
CA THR A 172 -23.78 -57.78 -37.54
C THR A 172 -24.25 -57.60 -38.99
N SER A 173 -23.62 -56.67 -39.73
CA SER A 173 -23.95 -56.44 -41.14
C SER A 173 -23.59 -57.66 -41.99
N ARG A 174 -22.42 -58.25 -41.75
CA ARG A 174 -21.95 -59.47 -42.42
C ARG A 174 -22.86 -60.66 -42.16
N LEU A 175 -23.24 -60.89 -40.89
CA LEU A 175 -24.15 -61.97 -40.50
C LEU A 175 -25.54 -61.81 -41.13
N ARG A 176 -26.04 -60.58 -41.23
CA ARG A 176 -27.31 -60.27 -41.89
C ARG A 176 -27.28 -60.63 -43.38
N SER A 177 -26.22 -60.23 -44.10
CA SER A 177 -26.03 -60.63 -45.50
C SER A 177 -25.95 -62.14 -45.66
N LYS A 178 -25.21 -62.82 -44.77
CA LYS A 178 -25.12 -64.29 -44.79
C LYS A 178 -26.49 -64.94 -44.55
N ALA A 179 -27.27 -64.46 -43.59
CA ALA A 179 -28.61 -64.95 -43.31
C ALA A 179 -29.55 -64.75 -44.51
N HIS A 180 -29.49 -63.61 -45.18
CA HIS A 180 -30.25 -63.36 -46.41
C HIS A 180 -29.89 -64.35 -47.52
N ASN A 181 -28.60 -64.53 -47.79
CA ASN A 181 -28.12 -65.50 -48.80
C ASN A 181 -28.55 -66.94 -48.48
N MET A 182 -28.50 -67.33 -47.19
CA MET A 182 -28.97 -68.65 -46.75
C MET A 182 -30.48 -68.80 -46.95
N ASN A 183 -31.26 -67.76 -46.65
CA ASN A 183 -32.71 -67.75 -46.86
C ASN A 183 -33.07 -67.91 -48.34
N ASP A 184 -32.37 -67.20 -49.23
CA ASP A 184 -32.56 -67.32 -50.68
C ASP A 184 -32.18 -68.71 -51.19
N SER A 185 -31.05 -69.25 -50.70
CA SER A 185 -30.59 -70.60 -51.05
C SER A 185 -31.59 -71.66 -50.59
N LEU A 186 -32.13 -71.52 -49.37
CA LEU A 186 -33.15 -72.42 -48.84
C LEU A 186 -34.43 -72.34 -49.69
N GLY A 187 -34.87 -71.13 -50.04
CA GLY A 187 -36.02 -70.91 -50.91
C GLY A 187 -35.86 -71.59 -52.28
N SER A 188 -34.66 -71.52 -52.87
CA SER A 188 -34.35 -72.26 -54.11
C SER A 188 -34.47 -73.78 -53.92
N VAL A 189 -33.86 -74.32 -52.87
CA VAL A 189 -33.90 -75.76 -52.57
C VAL A 189 -35.33 -76.23 -52.30
N GLU A 190 -36.17 -75.42 -51.64
CA GLU A 190 -37.58 -75.71 -51.41
C GLU A 190 -38.40 -75.74 -52.71
N VAL A 191 -38.06 -74.89 -53.69
CA VAL A 191 -38.65 -74.92 -55.03
C VAL A 191 -38.21 -76.19 -55.75
N ASP A 192 -36.91 -76.49 -55.76
CA ASP A 192 -36.35 -77.68 -56.42
C ASP A 192 -36.96 -78.97 -55.84
N LEU A 193 -37.09 -79.07 -54.51
CA LEU A 193 -37.74 -80.19 -53.85
C LEU A 193 -39.22 -80.32 -54.22
N ARG A 194 -39.95 -79.20 -54.33
CA ARG A 194 -41.35 -79.20 -54.82
C ARG A 194 -41.43 -79.75 -56.23
N THR A 195 -40.58 -79.25 -57.13
CA THR A 195 -40.53 -79.72 -58.51
C THR A 195 -40.14 -81.19 -58.60
N CYS A 196 -39.17 -81.66 -57.81
CA CYS A 196 -38.82 -83.08 -57.71
C CYS A 196 -40.01 -83.93 -57.24
N ARG A 197 -40.75 -83.46 -56.23
CA ARG A 197 -41.95 -84.16 -55.74
C ARG A 197 -43.04 -84.25 -56.82
N GLU A 198 -43.34 -83.15 -57.49
CA GLU A 198 -44.31 -83.13 -58.61
C GLU A 198 -43.90 -84.04 -59.76
N ASN A 199 -42.61 -84.06 -60.10
CA ASN A 199 -42.05 -84.97 -61.10
C ASN A 199 -42.19 -86.44 -60.67
N PHE A 200 -41.93 -86.75 -59.40
CA PHE A 200 -42.10 -88.10 -58.85
C PHE A 200 -43.56 -88.54 -58.85
N GLU A 201 -44.49 -87.69 -58.41
CA GLU A 201 -45.93 -87.93 -58.47
C GLU A 201 -46.40 -88.22 -59.90
N ARG A 202 -45.93 -87.43 -60.89
CA ARG A 202 -46.18 -87.70 -62.32
C ARG A 202 -45.64 -89.06 -62.76
N ALA A 203 -44.38 -89.39 -62.43
CA ALA A 203 -43.77 -90.67 -62.80
C ALA A 203 -44.49 -91.88 -62.16
N VAL A 204 -44.98 -91.73 -60.92
CA VAL A 204 -45.80 -92.76 -60.26
C VAL A 204 -47.14 -92.94 -60.98
N ALA A 205 -47.82 -91.85 -61.34
CA ALA A 205 -49.07 -91.90 -62.09
C ALA A 205 -48.88 -92.57 -63.47
N ASP A 206 -47.79 -92.24 -64.18
CA ASP A 206 -47.44 -92.86 -65.46
C ASP A 206 -47.18 -94.36 -65.30
N LYS A 207 -46.43 -94.76 -64.26
CA LYS A 207 -46.20 -96.18 -63.92
C LYS A 207 -47.51 -96.92 -63.65
N GLU A 208 -48.42 -96.34 -62.86
CA GLU A 208 -49.73 -96.96 -62.60
C GLU A 208 -50.56 -97.11 -63.88
N CYS A 209 -50.52 -96.13 -64.78
CA CYS A 209 -51.19 -96.20 -66.08
C CYS A 209 -50.65 -97.35 -66.94
N ILE A 210 -49.32 -97.48 -67.05
CA ILE A 210 -48.66 -98.57 -67.77
C ILE A 210 -48.99 -99.92 -67.13
N GLN A 211 -48.96 -100.02 -65.80
CA GLN A 211 -49.32 -101.27 -65.09
C GLN A 211 -50.76 -101.69 -65.38
N ARG A 212 -51.71 -100.75 -65.38
CA ARG A 212 -53.11 -101.03 -65.77
C ARG A 212 -53.24 -101.47 -67.23
N GLN A 213 -52.47 -100.87 -68.15
CA GLN A 213 -52.45 -101.29 -69.56
C GLN A 213 -51.86 -102.70 -69.73
N SER A 214 -50.83 -103.06 -68.96
CA SER A 214 -50.21 -104.39 -68.99
C SER A 214 -51.05 -105.50 -68.33
N ALA A 215 -52.00 -105.15 -67.45
CA ALA A 215 -52.90 -106.10 -66.79
C ALA A 215 -54.18 -106.42 -67.59
N VAL A 216 -54.37 -105.78 -68.75
CA VAL A 216 -55.51 -105.94 -69.68
C VAL A 216 -55.11 -106.73 -70.94
N GLN A 217 -53.86 -107.20 -71.01
CA GLN A 217 -53.37 -108.19 -71.99
C GLN A 217 -53.29 -109.58 -71.35
#